data_AF-A0A1G9XQS9-F1
#
_entry.id   AF-A0A1G9XQS9-F1
#
_cell.length_a   1.000
_cell.length_b   1.000
_cell.length_c   1.000
_cell.angle_alpha   90.00
_cell.angle_beta   90.00
_cell.angle_gamma   90.00
#
_symmetry.space_group_name_H-M   'P 1'
#
loop_
_entity.id
_entity.type
_entity.pdbx_description
1 polymer ?
#
loop_
_entity_poly.entity_id
_entity_poly.type
_entity_poly.pdbx_seq_one_letter_code
_entity_poly.pdbx_strand_id
1 'polypeptide(L)'
;MTMTLIDWSARISAMADALSVPDGGFSVDPSDGSDVCAGYAVAVHPEHEHVFDGRVTSNDLHEYIARAKDALTLPGRVLGGWCDPDTGRVYLDVSIVTVDLSEAMMLARATAQVAIFDFSAMVSVPVAVPA
;
A
#
# COMPACT_ATOMS: atom_id res chain seq x y z
N MET A 1 -18.73 23.59 3.30
CA MET A 1 -18.06 22.47 4.00
C MET A 1 -16.58 22.67 3.81
N THR A 2 -15.87 23.15 4.84
CA THR A 2 -14.42 23.39 4.77
C THR A 2 -13.72 22.05 4.72
N MET A 3 -13.27 21.64 3.53
CA MET A 3 -12.28 20.56 3.44
C MET A 3 -11.06 21.02 4.22
N THR A 4 -10.72 20.31 5.29
CA THR A 4 -9.40 20.41 5.90
C THR A 4 -8.39 20.20 4.78
N LEU A 5 -7.57 21.21 4.52
CA LEU A 5 -6.43 21.09 3.61
C LEU A 5 -5.49 20.07 4.25
N ILE A 6 -5.54 18.83 3.77
CA ILE A 6 -4.52 17.85 4.11
C ILE A 6 -3.20 18.42 3.63
N ASP A 7 -2.24 18.56 4.54
CA ASP A 7 -0.87 18.83 4.16
C ASP A 7 -0.28 17.55 3.56
N TRP A 8 -0.55 17.35 2.28
CA TRP A 8 -0.04 16.21 1.52
C TRP A 8 1.49 16.18 1.52
N SER A 9 2.18 17.31 1.69
CA SER A 9 3.64 17.31 1.79
C SER A 9 4.10 16.63 3.07
N ALA A 10 3.53 17.01 4.22
CA ALA A 10 3.84 16.37 5.50
C ALA A 10 3.45 14.89 5.50
N ARG A 11 2.29 14.56 4.92
CA ARG A 11 1.81 13.18 4.82
C ARG A 11 2.71 12.31 3.95
N ILE A 12 3.13 12.81 2.79
CA ILE A 12 4.06 12.12 1.89
C ILE A 12 5.42 11.91 2.56
N SER A 13 5.92 12.86 3.33
CA SER A 13 7.15 12.67 4.11
C SER A 13 7.01 11.52 5.11
N ALA A 14 5.92 11.48 5.88
CA ALA A 14 5.68 10.42 6.85
C ALA A 14 5.55 9.04 6.18
N MET A 15 4.89 8.97 5.02
CA MET A 15 4.79 7.74 4.22
C MET A 15 6.16 7.24 3.73
N ALA A 16 7.05 8.15 3.30
CA ALA A 16 8.41 7.77 2.91
C ALA A 16 9.23 7.27 4.10
N ASP A 17 9.06 7.87 5.28
CA ASP A 17 9.74 7.43 6.50
C ASP A 17 9.23 6.06 6.97
N ALA A 18 7.94 5.77 6.82
CA ALA A 18 7.37 4.46 7.16
C ALA A 18 7.96 3.31 6.31
N LEU A 19 8.38 3.59 5.07
CA LEU A 19 9.03 2.64 4.16
C LEU A 19 10.52 2.42 4.47
N SER A 20 11.09 3.13 5.45
CA SER A 20 12.54 3.08 5.74
C SER A 20 12.96 1.95 6.67
N VAL A 21 12.01 1.15 7.17
CA VAL A 21 12.26 0.02 8.08
C VAL A 21 11.74 -1.30 7.49
N PRO A 22 12.36 -2.46 7.82
CA PRO A 22 11.88 -3.76 7.37
C PRO A 22 10.44 -4.02 7.80
N ASP A 23 9.63 -4.57 6.89
CA ASP A 23 8.18 -4.78 7.04
C ASP A 23 7.39 -3.49 7.37
N GLY A 24 8.02 -2.33 7.17
CA GLY A 24 7.41 -1.01 7.29
C GLY A 24 6.56 -0.68 6.07
N GLY A 25 5.64 0.27 6.22
CA GLY A 25 4.72 0.62 5.16
C GLY A 25 3.58 1.51 5.60
N PHE A 26 2.63 1.69 4.69
CA PHE A 26 1.41 2.44 4.95
C PHE A 26 0.25 1.89 4.12
N SER A 27 -0.95 2.20 4.58
CA SER A 27 -2.20 2.02 3.85
C SER A 27 -3.05 3.25 4.14
N VAL A 28 -3.27 4.07 3.10
CA VAL A 28 -3.87 5.39 3.27
C VAL A 28 -5.10 5.53 2.39
N ASP A 29 -6.20 6.04 2.95
CA ASP A 29 -7.35 6.45 2.15
C ASP A 29 -6.94 7.66 1.29
N PRO A 30 -6.96 7.54 -0.05
CA PRO A 30 -6.48 8.60 -0.94
C PRO A 30 -7.39 9.83 -0.96
N SER A 31 -8.63 9.73 -0.45
CA SER A 31 -9.60 10.83 -0.46
C SER A 31 -9.37 11.83 0.67
N ASP A 32 -8.95 11.35 1.83
CA ASP A 32 -8.78 12.17 3.04
C ASP A 32 -7.41 12.01 3.72
N GLY A 33 -6.55 11.14 3.20
CA GLY A 33 -5.21 10.91 3.70
C GLY A 33 -5.15 10.16 5.03
N SER A 34 -6.27 9.64 5.55
CA SER A 34 -6.33 8.92 6.82
C SER A 34 -5.68 7.52 6.73
N ASP A 35 -5.18 7.03 7.85
CA ASP A 35 -4.64 5.67 7.95
C ASP A 35 -5.77 4.63 7.94
N VAL A 36 -5.56 3.56 7.19
CA VAL A 36 -6.31 2.31 7.34
C VAL A 36 -5.68 1.52 8.50
N CYS A 37 -6.51 1.05 9.43
CA CYS A 37 -6.03 0.43 10.67
C CYS A 37 -6.66 -0.95 10.98
N ALA A 38 -7.44 -1.53 10.08
CA ALA A 38 -8.12 -2.81 10.32
C ALA A 38 -8.40 -3.58 9.03
N GLY A 39 -8.44 -4.92 9.12
CA GLY A 39 -8.69 -5.83 8.00
C GLY A 39 -7.40 -6.40 7.41
N TYR A 40 -7.43 -6.67 6.11
CA TYR A 40 -6.29 -7.13 5.32
C TYR A 40 -6.13 -6.27 4.07
N ALA A 41 -4.97 -5.63 3.90
CA ALA A 41 -4.67 -4.89 2.68
C ALA A 41 -4.07 -5.83 1.61
N VAL A 42 -4.57 -5.72 0.39
CA VAL A 42 -4.09 -6.49 -0.76
C VAL A 42 -4.12 -5.64 -2.03
N ALA A 43 -3.01 -5.62 -2.76
CA ALA A 43 -2.91 -4.97 -4.06
C ALA A 43 -3.80 -5.68 -5.09
N VAL A 44 -4.59 -4.92 -5.85
CA VAL A 44 -5.54 -5.48 -6.85
C VAL A 44 -5.36 -4.91 -8.25
N HIS A 45 -4.43 -3.96 -8.41
CA HIS A 45 -4.10 -3.30 -9.66
C HIS A 45 -2.61 -3.52 -9.99
N PRO A 46 -2.21 -4.72 -10.45
CA PRO A 46 -0.80 -5.03 -10.74
C PRO A 46 -0.20 -4.11 -11.81
N GLU A 47 -1.02 -3.54 -12.69
CA GLU A 47 -0.60 -2.54 -13.67
C GLU A 47 -0.18 -1.19 -13.05
N HIS A 48 -0.55 -0.95 -11.79
CA HIS A 48 -0.18 0.23 -11.03
C HIS A 48 0.92 -0.03 -10.00
N GLU A 49 1.32 -1.28 -9.80
CA GLU A 49 2.42 -1.64 -8.91
C GLU A 49 3.76 -1.05 -9.41
N HIS A 50 4.57 -0.59 -8.46
CA HIS A 50 5.92 -0.13 -8.75
C HIS A 50 6.89 -0.56 -7.68
N VAL A 51 7.98 -1.18 -8.13
CA VAL A 51 9.00 -1.77 -7.26
C VAL A 51 10.28 -0.94 -7.35
N PHE A 52 10.83 -0.60 -6.20
CA PHE A 52 12.12 0.07 -6.05
C PHE A 52 13.11 -0.89 -5.38
N ASP A 53 14.33 -0.99 -5.92
CA ASP A 53 15.43 -1.75 -5.32
C ASP A 53 16.14 -1.00 -4.17
N GLY A 54 15.46 -0.04 -3.53
CA GLY A 54 16.03 0.79 -2.47
C GLY A 54 15.06 1.80 -1.89
N ARG A 55 15.60 2.77 -1.15
CA ARG A 55 14.80 3.77 -0.42
C ARG A 55 13.93 4.59 -1.37
N VAL A 56 12.65 4.64 -1.05
CA VAL A 56 11.67 5.55 -1.66
C VAL A 56 11.72 6.92 -0.98
N THR A 57 11.75 7.98 -1.77
CA THR A 57 11.73 9.37 -1.30
C THR A 57 10.32 9.97 -1.36
N SER A 58 10.14 11.12 -0.72
CA SER A 58 8.91 11.91 -0.85
C SER A 58 8.60 12.31 -2.30
N ASN A 59 9.63 12.53 -3.14
CA ASN A 59 9.41 12.86 -4.55
C ASN A 59 8.90 11.64 -5.32
N ASP A 60 9.46 10.46 -5.08
CA ASP A 60 9.01 9.21 -5.71
C ASP A 60 7.54 8.91 -5.38
N LEU A 61 7.13 9.12 -4.12
CA LEU A 61 5.72 9.00 -3.71
C LEU A 61 4.83 10.03 -4.41
N HIS A 62 5.27 11.28 -4.55
CA HIS A 62 4.50 12.29 -5.27
C HIS A 62 4.27 11.87 -6.73
N GLU A 63 5.32 11.41 -7.41
CA GLU A 63 5.24 10.94 -8.80
C GLU A 63 4.35 9.70 -8.92
N TYR A 64 4.47 8.76 -7.99
CA TYR A 64 3.63 7.57 -7.92
C TYR A 64 2.14 7.93 -7.79
N ILE A 65 1.79 8.79 -6.82
CA ILE A 65 0.41 9.23 -6.58
C ILE A 65 -0.16 9.92 -7.82
N ALA A 66 0.63 10.78 -8.47
CA ALA A 66 0.21 11.46 -9.70
C ALA A 66 -0.08 10.46 -10.84
N ARG A 67 0.75 9.41 -10.99
CA ARG A 67 0.59 8.36 -12.01
C ARG A 67 -0.57 7.42 -11.72
N ALA A 68 -0.79 7.05 -10.45
CA ALA A 68 -1.83 6.12 -10.03
C ALA A 68 -3.19 6.80 -9.74
N LYS A 69 -3.28 8.11 -9.94
CA LYS A 69 -4.43 8.94 -9.55
C LYS A 69 -5.77 8.37 -10.00
N ASP A 70 -5.89 7.96 -11.26
CA ASP A 70 -7.17 7.48 -11.80
C ASP A 70 -7.62 6.21 -11.07
N ALA A 71 -6.71 5.26 -10.81
CA ALA A 71 -7.01 4.06 -10.03
C ALA A 71 -7.33 4.40 -8.55
N LEU A 72 -6.58 5.32 -7.94
CA LEU A 72 -6.80 5.74 -6.55
C LEU A 72 -8.15 6.45 -6.34
N THR A 73 -8.76 7.00 -7.40
CA THR A 73 -10.11 7.60 -7.33
C THR A 73 -11.24 6.58 -7.41
N LEU A 74 -10.96 5.31 -7.71
CA LEU A 74 -11.98 4.27 -7.72
C LEU A 74 -12.49 4.00 -6.29
N PRO A 75 -13.78 3.68 -6.09
CA PRO A 75 -14.33 3.46 -4.75
C PRO A 75 -13.61 2.35 -3.98
N GLY A 76 -13.24 2.61 -2.72
CA GLY A 76 -12.62 1.61 -1.83
C GLY A 76 -11.16 1.27 -2.14
N ARG A 77 -10.47 2.11 -2.92
CA ARG A 77 -9.03 1.95 -3.20
C ARG A 77 -8.21 2.62 -2.11
N VAL A 78 -7.05 2.01 -1.86
CA VAL A 78 -6.10 2.40 -0.84
C VAL A 78 -4.76 2.67 -1.52
N LEU A 79 -4.12 3.77 -1.13
CA LEU A 79 -2.73 4.04 -1.47
C LEU A 79 -1.85 3.16 -0.56
N GLY A 80 -1.21 2.16 -1.15
CA GLY A 80 -0.38 1.18 -0.43
C GLY A 80 1.11 1.43 -0.65
N GLY A 81 1.88 1.11 0.39
CA GLY A 81 3.33 1.06 0.32
C GLY A 81 3.87 0.04 1.32
N TRP A 82 4.81 -0.79 0.90
CA TRP A 82 5.40 -1.84 1.74
C TRP A 82 6.89 -2.03 1.45
N CYS A 83 7.70 -2.12 2.50
CA CYS A 83 9.12 -2.47 2.44
C CYS A 83 9.27 -3.96 2.79
N ASP A 84 9.55 -4.78 1.78
CA ASP A 84 9.75 -6.21 1.93
C ASP A 84 10.93 -6.48 2.91
N PRO A 85 10.68 -7.12 4.07
CA PRO A 85 11.70 -7.35 5.07
C PRO A 85 12.82 -8.29 4.60
N ASP A 86 12.56 -9.16 3.61
CA ASP A 86 13.53 -10.16 3.15
C ASP A 86 14.49 -9.58 2.12
N THR A 87 14.01 -8.72 1.23
CA THR A 87 14.79 -8.18 0.11
C THR A 87 15.17 -6.71 0.26
N GLY A 88 14.47 -5.96 1.12
CA GLY A 88 14.59 -4.51 1.23
C GLY A 88 14.02 -3.75 0.03
N ARG A 89 13.31 -4.44 -0.88
CA ARG A 89 12.57 -3.81 -1.97
C ARG A 89 11.34 -3.10 -1.44
N VAL A 90 11.03 -1.97 -2.05
CA VAL A 90 9.84 -1.21 -1.72
C VAL A 90 8.82 -1.33 -2.84
N TYR A 91 7.59 -1.67 -2.47
CA TYR A 91 6.43 -1.79 -3.33
C TYR A 91 5.52 -0.59 -3.05
N LEU A 92 5.12 0.11 -4.11
CA LEU A 92 4.00 1.06 -4.08
C LEU A 92 2.89 0.49 -4.95
N ASP A 93 1.66 0.47 -4.43
CA ASP A 93 0.55 -0.22 -5.07
C ASP A 93 -0.80 0.50 -4.87
N VAL A 94 -1.81 0.00 -5.56
CA VAL A 94 -3.22 0.35 -5.33
C VAL A 94 -3.91 -0.88 -4.79
N SER A 95 -4.26 -0.78 -3.51
CA SER A 95 -4.82 -1.86 -2.70
C SER A 95 -6.32 -1.71 -2.50
N ILE A 96 -6.94 -2.78 -2.00
CA ILE A 96 -8.22 -2.72 -1.28
C ILE A 96 -8.02 -3.31 0.13
N VAL A 97 -9.04 -3.16 0.97
CA VAL A 97 -9.07 -3.76 2.30
C VAL A 97 -10.23 -4.74 2.38
N THR A 98 -9.95 -5.98 2.74
CA THR A 98 -10.97 -6.99 3.04
C THR A 98 -11.04 -7.24 4.55
N VAL A 99 -12.16 -7.78 5.01
CA VAL A 99 -12.30 -8.24 6.41
C VAL A 99 -11.92 -9.70 6.59
N ASP A 100 -11.84 -10.46 5.49
CA ASP A 100 -11.62 -11.90 5.48
C ASP A 100 -10.25 -12.22 4.87
N LEU A 101 -9.46 -13.00 5.61
CA LEU A 101 -8.12 -13.43 5.20
C LEU A 101 -8.16 -14.30 3.93
N SER A 102 -9.16 -15.17 3.81
CA SER A 102 -9.29 -16.06 2.65
C SER A 102 -9.61 -15.27 1.38
N GLU A 103 -10.42 -14.22 1.47
CA GLU A 103 -10.67 -13.30 0.36
C GLU A 103 -9.40 -12.54 -0.04
N ALA A 104 -8.67 -11.97 0.92
CA ALA A 104 -7.41 -11.28 0.64
C ALA A 104 -6.41 -12.20 -0.04
N MET A 105 -6.23 -13.42 0.46
CA MET A 105 -5.34 -14.42 -0.13
C MET A 105 -5.78 -14.86 -1.54
N MET A 106 -7.08 -14.96 -1.78
CA MET A 106 -7.61 -15.28 -3.12
C MET A 106 -7.26 -14.17 -4.11
N LEU A 107 -7.49 -12.91 -3.73
CA LEU A 107 -7.17 -11.74 -4.56
C LEU A 107 -5.67 -11.62 -4.81
N ALA A 108 -4.86 -11.82 -3.78
CA ALA A 108 -3.42 -11.75 -3.87
C ALA A 108 -2.87 -12.78 -4.86
N ARG A 109 -3.38 -14.03 -4.82
CA ARG A 109 -3.04 -15.07 -5.82
C ARG A 109 -3.49 -14.69 -7.22
N ALA A 110 -4.70 -14.13 -7.36
CA ALA A 110 -5.25 -13.74 -8.67
C ALA A 110 -4.46 -12.59 -9.32
N THR A 111 -3.79 -11.77 -8.50
CA THR A 111 -2.98 -10.61 -8.92
C THR A 111 -1.49 -10.83 -8.77
N ALA A 112 -1.06 -12.09 -8.55
CA ALA A 112 0.33 -12.54 -8.43
C ALA A 112 1.16 -11.79 -7.37
N GLN A 113 0.50 -11.35 -6.29
CA GLN A 113 1.14 -10.67 -5.17
C GLN A 113 1.96 -11.63 -4.32
N VAL A 114 3.05 -11.11 -3.74
CA VAL A 114 3.96 -11.89 -2.88
C VAL A 114 3.52 -11.89 -1.41
N ALA A 115 2.75 -10.89 -0.99
CA ALA A 115 2.26 -10.76 0.38
C ALA A 115 0.94 -9.97 0.42
N ILE A 116 0.25 -10.06 1.55
CA ILE A 116 -0.80 -9.13 2.00
C ILE A 116 -0.37 -8.51 3.33
N PHE A 117 -1.05 -7.48 3.82
CA PHE A 117 -0.80 -6.93 5.17
C PHE A 117 -1.97 -7.22 6.11
N ASP A 118 -1.67 -7.76 7.30
CA ASP A 118 -2.65 -7.99 8.38
C ASP A 118 -2.55 -6.87 9.43
N PHE A 119 -3.56 -6.02 9.53
CA PHE A 119 -3.58 -4.90 10.47
C PHE A 119 -3.76 -5.34 11.94
N SER A 120 -4.31 -6.53 12.20
CA SER A 120 -4.45 -7.04 13.57
C SER A 120 -3.12 -7.53 14.12
N ALA A 121 -2.33 -8.21 13.29
CA ALA A 121 -1.02 -8.72 13.66
C ALA A 121 0.11 -7.71 13.40
N MET A 122 -0.16 -6.67 12.61
CA MET A 122 0.81 -5.66 12.17
C MET A 122 2.03 -6.28 11.48
N VAL A 123 1.78 -7.25 10.59
CA VAL A 123 2.81 -7.96 9.83
C VAL A 123 2.35 -8.23 8.41
N SER A 124 3.30 -8.33 7.48
CA SER A 124 3.02 -8.92 6.17
C SER A 124 2.82 -10.44 6.29
N VAL A 125 1.87 -10.96 5.50
CA VAL A 125 1.56 -12.39 5.42
C VAL A 125 1.91 -12.86 4.01
N PRO A 126 2.93 -13.74 3.86
CA PRO A 126 3.35 -14.22 2.55
C PRO A 126 2.24 -15.00 1.83
N VAL A 127 2.11 -14.77 0.53
CA VAL A 127 1.24 -15.55 -0.34
C VAL A 127 2.01 -16.78 -0.78
N ALA A 128 1.70 -17.93 -0.18
CA ALA A 128 2.32 -19.19 -0.60
C ALA A 128 1.98 -19.49 -2.07
N VAL A 129 2.98 -19.48 -2.96
CA VAL A 129 2.84 -19.96 -4.33
C VAL A 129 2.49 -21.46 -4.24
N PRO A 130 1.38 -21.94 -4.84
CA PRO A 130 1.17 -23.37 -4.96
C PRO A 130 2.37 -23.96 -5.71
N ALA A 131 3.00 -24.99 -5.13
CA ALA A 131 4.08 -25.74 -5.75
C ALA A 131 3.66 -26.41 -7.07
#